data_AF-A0A952NN63-F1
#
_entry.id   AF-A0A952NN63-F1
#
_cell.length_a   1.000
_cell.length_b   1.000
_cell.length_c   1.000
_cell.angle_alpha   90.00
_cell.angle_beta   90.00
_cell.angle_gamma   90.00
#
_symmetry.space_group_name_H-M   'P 1'
#
loop_
_entity.id
_entity.type
_entity.pdbx_description
1 polymer ?
#
loop_
_entity_poly.entity_id
_entity_poly.type
_entity_poly.pdbx_seq_one_letter_code
_entity_poly.pdbx_strand_id
1 'polypeptide(L)'
;MATMRLLTMILGFSAITLAAQAVMPVPASPPKKASKPMERPRLIEGAKIQIQSYDPASDTFTVQIIREPGVGPNIATPEAMVTAIGLSMKPETFRRKASEYIGAEFALVKPMPLLFMREVELRKNKRR
;
A
#
# COMPACT_ATOMS: atom_id res chain seq x y z
N MET A 1 7.47 -15.65 83.67
CA MET A 1 7.76 -17.09 83.50
C MET A 1 6.96 -17.62 82.33
N ALA A 2 7.62 -17.99 81.24
CA ALA A 2 7.22 -19.07 80.33
C ALA A 2 8.41 -19.31 79.38
N THR A 3 9.02 -20.47 79.57
CA THR A 3 10.23 -20.98 78.95
C THR A 3 9.89 -21.98 77.84
N MET A 4 10.86 -22.19 76.93
CA MET A 4 11.01 -23.36 76.02
C MET A 4 10.08 -23.38 74.78
N ARG A 5 10.46 -23.88 73.60
CA ARG A 5 11.35 -25.01 73.27
C ARG A 5 12.11 -24.81 71.95
N LEU A 6 13.32 -25.34 71.94
CA LEU A 6 14.12 -25.79 70.78
C LEU A 6 13.38 -26.89 70.01
N LEU A 7 13.46 -26.90 68.67
CA LEU A 7 13.61 -28.14 67.91
C LEU A 7 14.28 -27.90 66.53
N THR A 8 15.49 -28.42 66.44
CA THR A 8 16.22 -29.03 65.31
C THR A 8 15.27 -29.75 64.30
N MET A 9 15.51 -29.93 62.99
CA MET A 9 16.69 -30.36 62.24
C MET A 9 16.34 -30.60 60.73
N ILE A 10 17.37 -30.78 59.88
CA ILE A 10 17.46 -31.58 58.60
C ILE A 10 17.60 -30.71 57.32
N LEU A 11 18.80 -30.55 56.74
CA LEU A 11 19.60 -31.44 55.85
C LEU A 11 19.05 -31.60 54.41
N GLY A 12 19.88 -31.27 53.40
CA GLY A 12 19.67 -31.66 52.01
C GLY A 12 20.38 -30.73 51.02
N PHE A 13 21.67 -30.97 50.73
CA PHE A 13 22.14 -31.49 49.43
C PHE A 13 21.65 -30.73 48.18
N SER A 14 22.56 -29.99 47.54
CA SER A 14 23.14 -30.35 46.23
C SER A 14 23.75 -29.13 45.56
N ALA A 15 25.05 -29.22 45.30
CA ALA A 15 25.69 -28.43 44.28
C ALA A 15 25.09 -28.83 42.92
N ILE A 16 24.55 -27.86 42.18
CA ILE A 16 24.31 -28.02 40.74
C ILE A 16 25.16 -26.98 40.04
N THR A 17 26.32 -27.44 39.57
CA THR A 17 27.08 -26.85 38.49
C THR A 17 26.19 -26.82 37.25
N LEU A 18 25.63 -25.66 36.90
CA LEU A 18 24.93 -25.52 35.63
C LEU A 18 25.91 -25.05 34.56
N ALA A 19 26.14 -25.97 33.63
CA ALA A 19 27.02 -25.86 32.49
C ALA A 19 26.80 -24.57 31.68
N ALA A 20 27.92 -23.96 31.29
CA ALA A 20 27.99 -22.92 30.28
C ALA A 20 27.44 -23.46 28.94
N GLN A 21 26.18 -23.18 28.65
CA GLN A 21 25.66 -23.32 27.30
C GLN A 21 26.03 -22.06 26.53
N ALA A 22 27.05 -22.18 25.69
CA ALA A 22 27.37 -21.22 24.64
C ALA A 22 26.26 -21.27 23.59
N VAL A 23 25.18 -20.52 23.82
CA VAL A 23 24.18 -20.23 22.79
C VAL A 23 24.70 -19.03 22.02
N MET A 24 25.16 -19.29 20.79
CA MET A 24 25.60 -18.26 19.85
C MET A 24 24.51 -17.19 19.70
N PRO A 25 24.82 -15.88 19.83
CA PRO A 25 23.85 -14.86 19.51
C PRO A 25 23.58 -14.91 18.01
N VAL A 26 22.40 -15.39 17.63
CA VAL A 26 21.87 -15.22 16.27
C VAL A 26 21.89 -13.72 15.99
N PRO A 27 22.58 -13.25 14.93
CA PRO A 27 22.57 -11.82 14.61
C PRO A 27 21.13 -11.46 14.27
N ALA A 28 20.48 -10.72 15.17
CA ALA A 28 19.21 -10.10 14.91
C ALA A 28 19.38 -9.22 13.68
N SER A 29 18.87 -9.71 12.55
CA SER A 29 18.80 -8.93 11.32
C SER A 29 18.12 -7.60 11.67
N PRO A 30 18.66 -6.44 11.23
CA PRO A 30 18.05 -5.17 11.56
C PRO A 30 16.58 -5.20 11.11
N PRO A 31 15.64 -4.69 11.94
CA PRO A 31 14.23 -4.68 11.58
C PRO A 31 14.11 -3.96 10.25
N LYS A 32 13.75 -4.72 9.21
CA LYS A 32 13.40 -4.23 7.89
C LYS A 32 12.29 -3.22 8.14
N LYS A 33 12.61 -1.92 8.15
CA LYS A 33 11.62 -0.84 8.27
C LYS A 33 10.53 -1.18 7.28
N ALA A 34 9.38 -1.63 7.79
CA ALA A 34 8.18 -1.75 6.99
C ALA A 34 7.89 -0.32 6.58
N SER A 35 8.30 0.03 5.37
CA SER A 35 7.94 1.28 4.72
C SER A 35 6.44 1.37 4.87
N LYS A 36 5.94 2.32 5.67
CA LYS A 36 4.51 2.62 5.70
C LYS A 36 4.09 2.70 4.23
N PRO A 37 3.09 1.93 3.78
CA PRO A 37 2.66 2.00 2.40
C PRO A 37 2.29 3.46 2.15
N MET A 38 3.05 4.14 1.27
CA MET A 38 2.69 5.50 0.87
C MET A 38 1.26 5.43 0.37
N GLU A 39 0.35 6.07 1.09
CA GLU A 39 -1.04 6.14 0.70
C GLU A 39 -1.09 6.84 -0.64
N ARG A 40 -1.43 6.09 -1.69
CA ARG A 40 -1.57 6.67 -3.02
C ARG A 40 -2.71 7.67 -2.99
N PRO A 41 -2.56 8.85 -3.62
CA PRO A 41 -3.66 9.78 -3.81
C PRO A 41 -4.81 9.04 -4.48
N ARG A 42 -6.04 9.31 -4.06
CA ARG A 42 -7.23 8.69 -4.62
C ARG A 42 -8.29 9.74 -4.84
N LEU A 43 -9.00 9.62 -5.96
CA LEU A 43 -10.27 10.32 -6.10
C LEU A 43 -11.32 9.56 -5.30
N ILE A 44 -12.15 10.32 -4.59
CA ILE A 44 -13.22 9.77 -3.78
C ILE A 44 -14.34 9.21 -4.66
N GLU A 45 -15.06 8.24 -4.11
CA GLU A 45 -16.30 7.75 -4.71
C GLU A 45 -17.32 8.90 -4.85
N GLY A 46 -18.13 8.86 -5.91
CA GLY A 46 -19.11 9.89 -6.25
C GLY A 46 -18.52 11.12 -6.95
N ALA A 47 -17.20 11.27 -7.03
CA ALA A 47 -16.59 12.35 -7.80
C ALA A 47 -16.95 12.22 -9.29
N LYS A 48 -17.24 13.36 -9.92
CA LYS A 48 -17.44 13.43 -11.37
C LYS A 48 -16.13 13.82 -12.04
N ILE A 49 -15.68 13.00 -12.98
CA ILE A 49 -14.44 13.20 -13.73
C ILE A 49 -14.73 13.33 -15.21
N GLN A 50 -13.88 14.07 -15.91
CA GLN A 50 -13.79 14.08 -17.36
C GLN A 50 -12.42 13.53 -17.78
N ILE A 51 -12.39 12.68 -18.80
CA ILE A 51 -11.13 12.19 -19.35
C ILE A 51 -10.58 13.23 -20.31
N GLN A 52 -9.41 13.77 -20.02
CA GLN A 52 -8.77 14.83 -20.81
C GLN A 52 -7.92 14.26 -21.93
N SER A 53 -7.13 13.23 -21.63
CA SER A 53 -6.19 12.65 -22.59
C SER A 53 -5.76 11.24 -22.21
N TYR A 54 -5.14 10.55 -23.16
CA TYR A 54 -4.49 9.26 -22.96
C TYR A 54 -3.04 9.32 -23.47
N ASP A 55 -2.09 8.91 -22.64
CA ASP A 55 -0.67 8.83 -22.97
C ASP A 55 -0.28 7.36 -23.27
N PRO A 56 -0.03 7.00 -24.54
CA PRO A 56 0.33 5.63 -24.91
C PRO A 56 1.73 5.21 -24.41
N ALA A 57 2.63 6.16 -24.13
CA ALA A 57 3.98 5.86 -23.68
C ALA A 57 4.00 5.35 -22.23
N SER A 58 3.16 5.89 -21.36
CA SER A 58 3.00 5.43 -19.96
C SER A 58 1.82 4.48 -19.73
N ASP A 59 0.92 4.34 -20.69
CA ASP A 59 -0.37 3.64 -20.53
C ASP A 59 -1.22 4.26 -19.41
N THR A 60 -1.50 5.56 -19.54
CA THR A 60 -2.17 6.34 -18.49
C THR A 60 -3.17 7.33 -19.06
N PHE A 61 -4.26 7.55 -18.34
CA PHE A 61 -5.25 8.58 -18.61
C PHE A 61 -5.03 9.79 -17.72
N THR A 62 -5.15 10.98 -18.29
CA THR A 62 -5.29 12.23 -17.52
C THR A 62 -6.76 12.51 -17.34
N VAL A 63 -7.17 12.78 -16.10
CA VAL A 63 -8.56 13.11 -15.76
C VAL A 63 -8.64 14.47 -15.08
N GLN A 64 -9.77 15.15 -15.26
CA GLN A 64 -10.09 16.38 -14.58
C GLN A 64 -11.33 16.17 -13.72
N ILE A 65 -11.32 16.68 -12.48
CA ILE A 65 -12.50 16.67 -11.62
C ILE A 65 -13.39 17.83 -12.04
N ILE A 66 -14.62 17.56 -12.47
CA ILE A 66 -15.51 18.55 -13.12
C ILE A 66 -15.86 19.71 -12.17
N ARG A 67 -16.06 19.42 -10.88
CA ARG A 67 -16.42 20.41 -9.86
C ARG A 67 -15.22 21.03 -9.14
N GLU A 68 -14.02 20.51 -9.43
CA GLU A 68 -12.78 20.99 -8.83
C GLU A 68 -11.70 21.16 -9.91
N PRO A 69 -11.95 22.02 -10.91
CA PRO A 69 -10.96 22.30 -11.95
C PRO A 69 -9.72 22.95 -11.30
N GLY A 70 -8.56 22.34 -11.49
CA GLY A 70 -7.28 22.83 -10.93
C GLY A 70 -6.67 21.93 -9.85
N VAL A 71 -7.38 20.88 -9.39
CA VAL A 71 -6.82 19.91 -8.45
C VAL A 71 -5.89 18.95 -9.19
N GLY A 72 -4.62 19.34 -9.33
CA GLY A 72 -3.47 18.52 -9.73
C GLY A 72 -3.57 17.79 -11.08
N PRO A 73 -2.46 17.18 -11.53
CA PRO A 73 -2.54 16.17 -12.58
C PRO A 73 -3.13 14.89 -11.99
N ASN A 74 -4.41 14.64 -12.23
CA ASN A 74 -5.02 13.37 -11.84
C ASN A 74 -4.75 12.35 -12.94
N ILE A 75 -3.78 11.48 -12.70
CA ILE A 75 -3.36 10.47 -13.67
C ILE A 75 -3.76 9.10 -13.14
N ALA A 76 -4.44 8.30 -13.96
CA ALA A 76 -4.89 6.96 -13.59
C ALA A 76 -4.51 5.93 -14.67
N THR A 77 -4.45 4.66 -14.29
CA THR A 77 -4.24 3.57 -15.24
C THR A 77 -5.56 3.09 -15.84
N PRO A 78 -5.57 2.42 -17.01
CA PRO A 78 -6.78 1.81 -17.56
C PRO A 78 -7.49 0.89 -16.58
N GLU A 79 -6.76 0.12 -15.77
CA GLU A 79 -7.33 -0.80 -14.78
C GLU A 79 -8.06 -0.05 -13.66
N ALA A 80 -7.44 1.04 -13.17
CA ALA A 80 -8.03 1.91 -12.16
C ALA A 80 -9.31 2.58 -12.69
N MET A 81 -9.27 3.07 -13.93
CA MET A 81 -10.41 3.72 -14.60
C MET A 81 -11.61 2.78 -14.73
N VAL A 82 -11.40 1.59 -15.31
CA VAL A 82 -12.48 0.61 -15.49
C VAL A 82 -13.10 0.20 -14.15
N THR A 83 -12.26 -0.02 -13.14
CA THR A 83 -12.71 -0.41 -11.80
C THR A 83 -13.49 0.72 -11.12
N ALA A 84 -13.01 1.96 -11.22
CA ALA A 84 -13.58 3.10 -10.54
C ALA A 84 -14.84 3.65 -11.23
N ILE A 85 -14.95 3.55 -12.55
CA ILE A 85 -16.16 3.89 -13.32
C ILE A 85 -17.18 2.75 -13.26
N GLY A 86 -16.75 1.53 -12.94
CA GLY A 86 -17.64 0.37 -12.86
C GLY A 86 -18.03 -0.18 -14.22
N LEU A 87 -17.16 -0.05 -15.22
CA LEU A 87 -17.40 -0.60 -16.55
C LEU A 87 -17.18 -2.11 -16.54
N SER A 88 -18.15 -2.89 -17.05
CA SER A 88 -18.04 -4.34 -17.23
C SER A 88 -17.19 -4.73 -18.45
N MET A 89 -16.11 -4.01 -18.72
CA MET A 89 -15.20 -4.26 -19.85
C MET A 89 -13.78 -4.52 -19.37
N LYS A 90 -12.96 -5.11 -20.24
CA LYS A 90 -11.54 -5.35 -19.93
C LYS A 90 -10.72 -4.05 -20.05
N PRO A 91 -9.70 -3.84 -19.20
CA PRO A 91 -8.81 -2.68 -19.29
C PRO A 91 -8.15 -2.53 -20.67
N GLU A 92 -7.83 -3.63 -21.35
CA GLU A 92 -7.25 -3.60 -22.69
C GLU A 92 -8.23 -3.08 -23.73
N THR A 93 -9.52 -3.41 -23.59
CA THR A 93 -10.59 -2.90 -24.46
C THR A 93 -10.77 -1.41 -24.25
N PHE A 94 -10.81 -0.98 -22.98
CA PHE A 94 -10.90 0.43 -22.60
C PHE A 94 -9.71 1.23 -23.18
N ARG A 95 -8.49 0.68 -23.08
CA ARG A 95 -7.27 1.26 -23.67
C ARG A 95 -7.34 1.36 -25.19
N ARG A 96 -7.78 0.31 -25.89
CA ARG A 96 -7.88 0.31 -27.38
C ARG A 96 -8.86 1.36 -27.89
N LYS A 97 -9.88 1.67 -27.09
CA LYS A 97 -10.92 2.65 -27.39
C LYS A 97 -10.70 3.99 -26.69
N ALA A 98 -9.49 4.28 -26.22
CA ALA A 98 -9.18 5.48 -25.43
C ALA A 98 -9.72 6.78 -26.06
N SER A 99 -9.62 6.92 -27.39
CA SER A 99 -10.12 8.09 -28.12
C SER A 99 -11.63 8.30 -28.02
N GLU A 100 -12.42 7.23 -27.87
CA GLU A 100 -13.89 7.31 -27.71
C GLU A 100 -14.27 7.90 -26.34
N TYR A 101 -13.37 7.82 -25.36
CA TYR A 101 -13.64 8.27 -24.00
C TYR A 101 -13.06 9.65 -23.69
N ILE A 102 -12.22 10.22 -24.56
CA ILE A 102 -11.69 11.59 -24.38
C ILE A 102 -12.86 12.58 -24.47
N GLY A 103 -12.97 13.47 -23.48
CA GLY A 103 -14.07 14.41 -23.30
C GLY A 103 -15.30 13.81 -22.59
N ALA A 104 -15.37 12.48 -22.44
CA ALA A 104 -16.48 11.84 -21.75
C ALA A 104 -16.41 12.07 -20.23
N GLU A 105 -17.60 12.19 -19.63
CA GLU A 105 -17.78 12.41 -18.20
C GLU A 105 -18.26 11.12 -17.52
N PHE A 106 -17.68 10.82 -16.36
CA PHE A 106 -18.03 9.66 -15.56
C PHE A 106 -18.20 10.02 -14.09
N ALA A 107 -19.18 9.41 -13.44
CA ALA A 107 -19.25 9.38 -11.99
C ALA A 107 -18.47 8.16 -11.48
N LEU A 108 -17.60 8.36 -10.50
CA LEU A 108 -16.87 7.26 -9.87
C LEU A 108 -17.81 6.47 -8.95
N VAL A 109 -17.90 5.17 -9.17
CA VAL A 109 -18.63 4.23 -8.30
C VAL A 109 -17.72 3.57 -7.25
N LYS A 110 -16.40 3.71 -7.40
CA LYS A 110 -15.41 3.29 -6.41
C LYS A 110 -14.29 4.33 -6.32
N PRO A 111 -13.57 4.41 -5.19
CA PRO A 111 -12.39 5.26 -5.09
C PRO A 111 -11.35 4.91 -6.16
N MET A 112 -10.88 5.91 -6.90
CA MET A 112 -9.93 5.70 -8.00
C MET A 112 -8.51 6.03 -7.54
N PRO A 113 -7.58 5.05 -7.52
CA PRO A 113 -6.19 5.33 -7.23
C PRO A 113 -5.55 6.14 -8.35
N LEU A 114 -4.82 7.16 -7.97
CA LEU A 114 -4.03 8.00 -8.88
C LEU A 114 -2.56 7.60 -8.82
N LEU A 115 -1.85 7.92 -9.90
CA LEU A 115 -0.42 7.75 -10.04
C LEU A 115 0.32 9.03 -9.64
N PHE A 116 1.44 8.86 -8.97
CA PHE A 116 2.42 9.94 -8.84
C PHE A 116 3.19 10.14 -10.15
N MET A 117 3.69 11.35 -10.41
CA MET A 117 4.47 11.63 -11.62
C MET A 117 5.68 10.70 -11.79
N ARG A 118 6.37 10.36 -10.67
CA ARG A 118 7.47 9.40 -10.67
C ARG A 118 7.06 8.02 -11.20
N GLU A 119 5.85 7.56 -10.91
CA GLU A 119 5.35 6.27 -11.41
C GLU A 119 5.05 6.33 -12.91
N VAL A 120 4.57 7.48 -13.40
CA VAL A 120 4.36 7.71 -14.83
C VAL A 120 5.69 7.63 -15.58
N GLU A 121 6.72 8.31 -15.09
CA GLU A 121 8.08 8.26 -15.66
C GLU A 121 8.65 6.84 -15.67
N LEU A 122 8.52 6.10 -14.57
CA LEU A 122 8.95 4.70 -14.50
C LEU A 122 8.25 3.82 -15.56
N ARG A 123 6.96 4.06 -15.80
CA ARG A 123 6.20 3.33 -16.85
C ARG A 123 6.70 3.69 -18.25
N LYS A 124 6.97 4.97 -18.53
CA LYS A 124 7.54 5.41 -19.82
C LYS A 124 8.88 4.74 -20.09
N ASN A 125 9.75 4.69 -19.08
CA ASN A 125 11.08 4.10 -19.22
C ASN A 125 11.05 2.57 -19.36
N LYS A 126 10.04 1.89 -18.82
CA LYS A 126 9.87 0.43 -18.97
C LYS A 126 9.38 0.02 -20.38
N ARG A 127 8.80 0.95 -21.14
CA ARG A 127 8.26 0.72 -22.49
C ARG A 127 9.17 1.17 -23.64
N ARG A 128 10.27 1.85 -23.31
CA ARG A 128 11.36 2.13 -24.26
C ARG A 128 12.29 0.95 -24.35
#